data_AF-A0A7J2RHU1-F1
#
_entry.id   AF-A0A7J2RHU1-F1
#
_cell.length_a   1.000
_cell.length_b   1.000
_cell.length_c   1.000
_cell.angle_alpha   90.00
_cell.angle_beta   90.00
_cell.angle_gamma   90.00
#
_symmetry.space_group_name_H-M   'P 1'
#
loop_
_entity.id
_entity.type
_entity.pdbx_description
1 polymer ?
#
loop_
_entity_poly.entity_id
_entity_poly.type
_entity_poly.pdbx_seq_one_letter_code
_entity_poly.pdbx_strand_id
1 'polypeptide(L)'
;MEKLVVLTKTVSEKQGLDVDEDHQIESVEDVDIEKANKLLKFLEDESEKYKDDKEYEEIADKINGLESAISDIILLDNRAEKDEITVCPYCHAGIKREIIKKKKTHFQQKLDELKKKREQISGMRGFLVDISTKIQRQVRVLNKMDESLKTYETELSSLVEPELE
;
A
#
# COMPACT_ATOMS: atom_id res chain seq x y z
N MET A 1 -7.21 -19.72 -13.31
CA MET A 1 -5.80 -19.70 -12.89
C MET A 1 -5.02 -18.51 -13.43
N GLU A 2 -5.37 -17.96 -14.61
CA GLU A 2 -4.70 -16.78 -15.21
C GLU A 2 -4.72 -15.49 -14.36
N LYS A 3 -5.71 -15.30 -13.47
CA LYS A 3 -5.88 -14.03 -12.74
C LYS A 3 -4.82 -13.76 -11.64
N LEU A 4 -4.12 -14.79 -11.14
CA LEU A 4 -3.13 -14.63 -10.06
C LEU A 4 -1.75 -14.22 -10.59
N VAL A 5 -1.33 -14.77 -11.73
CA VAL A 5 -0.08 -14.40 -12.42
C VAL A 5 -0.14 -12.96 -12.91
N VAL A 6 -1.31 -12.50 -13.37
CA VAL A 6 -1.52 -11.10 -13.74
C VAL A 6 -1.36 -10.18 -12.53
N LEU A 7 -1.83 -10.58 -11.34
CA LEU A 7 -1.75 -9.73 -10.13
C LEU A 7 -0.31 -9.54 -9.65
N THR A 8 0.52 -10.58 -9.62
CA THR A 8 1.94 -10.45 -9.26
C THR A 8 2.71 -9.66 -10.30
N LYS A 9 2.48 -9.91 -11.59
CA LYS A 9 3.11 -9.15 -12.67
C LYS A 9 2.74 -7.66 -12.66
N THR A 10 1.48 -7.34 -12.37
CA THR A 10 1.00 -5.94 -12.26
C THR A 10 1.59 -5.21 -11.04
N VAL A 11 1.89 -5.92 -9.95
CA VAL A 11 2.54 -5.34 -8.76
C VAL A 11 4.01 -5.04 -9.05
N SER A 12 4.72 -5.94 -9.73
CA SER A 12 6.12 -5.74 -10.14
C SER A 12 6.28 -4.60 -11.15
N GLU A 13 5.45 -4.55 -12.19
CA GLU A 13 5.51 -3.52 -13.24
C GLU A 13 5.18 -2.10 -12.72
N LYS A 14 4.29 -1.97 -11.72
CA LYS A 14 3.93 -0.66 -11.13
C LYS A 14 4.95 -0.12 -10.13
N GLN A 15 5.89 -0.94 -9.66
CA GLN A 15 6.89 -0.55 -8.68
C GLN A 15 8.25 -0.17 -9.29
N GLY A 16 8.42 -0.27 -10.62
CA GLY A 16 9.70 0.05 -11.28
C GLY A 16 10.85 -0.86 -10.86
N LEU A 17 10.52 -2.05 -10.33
CA LEU A 17 11.46 -3.12 -10.11
C LEU A 17 11.71 -3.75 -11.48
N ASP A 18 12.85 -3.45 -12.10
CA ASP A 18 13.41 -4.30 -13.16
C ASP A 18 13.58 -5.68 -12.52
N VAL A 19 12.61 -6.55 -12.77
CA VAL A 19 12.74 -7.96 -12.47
C VAL A 19 13.67 -8.47 -13.56
N ASP A 20 14.97 -8.47 -13.24
CA ASP A 20 16.01 -9.07 -14.09
C ASP A 20 15.47 -10.37 -14.68
N GLU A 21 15.51 -10.47 -16.01
CA GLU A 21 14.87 -11.48 -16.87
C GLU A 21 15.31 -12.94 -16.58
N ASP A 22 16.15 -13.17 -15.57
CA ASP A 22 16.69 -14.48 -15.21
C ASP A 22 15.98 -15.18 -14.04
N HIS A 23 15.04 -14.52 -13.36
CA HIS A 23 14.14 -15.24 -12.43
C HIS A 23 12.98 -15.84 -13.22
N GLN A 24 13.26 -16.95 -13.92
CA GLN A 24 12.22 -17.85 -14.39
C GLN A 24 11.34 -18.22 -13.19
N ILE A 25 10.18 -17.56 -13.08
CA ILE A 25 9.09 -18.06 -12.26
C ILE A 25 8.67 -19.35 -12.97
N GLU A 26 9.24 -20.46 -12.50
CA GLU A 26 8.84 -21.80 -12.91
C GLU A 26 7.32 -21.87 -12.90
N SER A 27 6.77 -22.42 -13.99
CA SER A 27 5.35 -22.71 -14.14
C SER A 27 4.78 -23.26 -12.85
N VAL A 28 3.59 -22.74 -12.47
CA VAL A 28 2.85 -23.14 -11.28
C VAL A 28 2.42 -24.61 -11.39
N GLU A 29 3.34 -25.52 -11.10
CA GLU A 29 3.05 -26.95 -10.93
C GLU A 29 3.07 -27.39 -9.46
N ASP A 30 3.69 -26.64 -8.52
CA ASP A 30 3.67 -27.00 -7.09
C ASP A 30 3.49 -25.79 -6.16
N VAL A 31 2.23 -25.41 -5.91
CA VAL A 31 1.88 -24.58 -4.74
C VAL A 31 1.79 -25.51 -3.53
N ASP A 32 2.94 -25.77 -2.91
CA ASP A 32 3.00 -26.43 -1.61
C ASP A 32 2.51 -25.47 -0.50
N ILE A 33 1.81 -26.01 0.49
CA ILE A 33 1.36 -25.34 1.72
C ILE A 33 2.52 -24.57 2.36
N GLU A 34 3.73 -25.11 2.33
CA GLU A 34 4.92 -24.45 2.88
C GLU A 34 5.24 -23.13 2.14
N LYS A 35 5.19 -23.11 0.81
CA LYS A 35 5.42 -21.90 0.00
C LYS A 35 4.32 -20.85 0.25
N ALA A 36 3.07 -21.29 0.38
CA ALA A 36 1.94 -20.41 0.70
C ALA A 36 2.08 -19.77 2.10
N ASN A 37 2.55 -20.54 3.09
CA ASN A 37 2.81 -20.02 4.44
C ASN A 37 3.98 -19.03 4.48
N LYS A 38 5.04 -19.25 3.69
CA LYS A 38 6.14 -18.27 3.54
C LYS A 38 5.64 -16.96 2.93
N LEU A 39 4.79 -17.04 1.91
CA LEU A 39 4.18 -15.86 1.29
C LEU A 39 3.25 -15.12 2.25
N LEU A 40 2.47 -15.84 3.07
CA LEU A 40 1.63 -15.24 4.11
C LEU A 40 2.47 -14.46 5.12
N LYS A 41 3.55 -15.08 5.63
CA LYS A 41 4.45 -14.43 6.57
C LYS A 41 5.07 -13.16 5.98
N PHE A 42 5.52 -13.23 4.72
CA PHE A 42 6.02 -12.05 4.01
C PHE A 42 4.97 -10.93 3.94
N LEU A 43 3.73 -11.24 3.59
CA LEU A 43 2.66 -10.23 3.51
C LEU A 43 2.26 -9.68 4.88
N GLU A 44 2.32 -10.49 5.92
CA GLU A 44 2.10 -10.06 7.31
C GLU A 44 3.21 -9.12 7.78
N ASP A 45 4.48 -9.47 7.56
CA ASP A 45 5.65 -8.63 7.87
C ASP A 45 5.59 -7.30 7.10
N GLU A 46 5.19 -7.35 5.82
CA GLU A 46 5.06 -6.16 4.98
C GLU A 46 3.88 -5.29 5.41
N SER A 47 2.74 -5.89 5.77
CA SER A 47 1.57 -5.20 6.33
C SER A 47 1.91 -4.49 7.64
N GLU A 48 2.77 -5.09 8.46
CA GLU A 48 3.20 -4.49 9.74
C GLU A 48 4.00 -3.20 9.54
N LYS A 49 4.76 -3.07 8.45
CA LYS A 49 5.44 -1.81 8.08
C LYS A 49 4.45 -0.67 7.77
N TYR A 50 3.26 -1.00 7.26
CA TYR A 50 2.18 -0.01 7.02
C TYR A 50 1.24 0.15 8.20
N LYS A 51 1.50 -0.56 9.31
CA LYS A 51 0.73 -0.51 10.55
C LYS A 51 1.20 0.59 11.47
N ASP A 52 2.43 1.09 11.28
CA ASP A 52 2.93 2.26 11.98
C ASP A 52 2.15 3.50 11.51
N ASP A 53 1.09 3.81 12.27
CA ASP A 53 0.28 5.01 12.12
C ASP A 53 1.15 6.28 12.17
N LYS A 54 2.38 6.21 12.66
CA LYS A 54 3.31 7.35 12.75
C LYS A 54 3.59 8.04 11.42
N GLU A 55 3.90 7.32 10.33
CA GLU A 55 4.13 7.99 9.04
C GLU A 55 2.82 8.60 8.50
N TYR A 56 1.70 7.91 8.71
CA TYR A 56 0.39 8.38 8.31
C TYR A 56 -0.05 9.64 9.10
N GLU A 57 0.17 9.65 10.40
CA GLU A 57 -0.07 10.78 11.32
C GLU A 57 0.85 11.95 10.97
N GLU A 58 2.15 11.72 10.74
CA GLU A 58 3.07 12.77 10.30
C GLU A 58 2.65 13.40 8.97
N ILE A 59 2.13 12.61 8.04
CA ILE A 59 1.58 13.12 6.78
C ILE A 59 0.27 13.90 7.03
N ALA A 60 -0.59 13.41 7.93
CA ALA A 60 -1.82 14.10 8.31
C ALA A 60 -1.55 15.46 8.95
N ASP A 61 -0.58 15.55 9.86
CA ASP A 61 -0.15 16.80 10.49
C ASP A 61 0.42 17.78 9.46
N LYS A 62 1.25 17.31 8.52
CA LYS A 62 1.79 18.13 7.43
C LYS A 62 0.69 18.65 6.50
N ILE A 63 -0.33 17.83 6.21
CA ILE A 63 -1.52 18.23 5.44
C ILE A 63 -2.25 19.36 6.18
N ASN A 64 -2.57 19.17 7.46
CA ASN A 64 -3.28 20.15 8.27
C ASN A 64 -2.51 21.49 8.32
N GLY A 65 -1.19 21.43 8.56
CA GLY A 65 -0.34 22.61 8.57
C GLY A 65 -0.30 23.36 7.23
N LEU A 66 -0.27 22.64 6.11
CA LEU A 66 -0.32 23.26 4.78
C LEU A 66 -1.69 23.85 4.47
N GLU A 67 -2.79 23.20 4.86
CA GLU A 67 -4.15 23.72 4.67
C GLU A 67 -4.37 25.01 5.47
N SER A 68 -3.90 25.07 6.71
CA SER A 68 -3.88 26.31 7.50
C SER A 68 -3.03 27.38 6.82
N ALA A 69 -1.80 27.07 6.42
CA ALA A 69 -0.91 28.04 5.77
C ALA A 69 -1.48 28.58 4.43
N ILE A 70 -2.15 27.73 3.64
CA ILE A 70 -2.84 28.16 2.42
C ILE A 70 -4.01 29.08 2.75
N SER A 71 -4.79 28.76 3.80
CA SER A 71 -5.92 29.58 4.24
C SER A 71 -5.46 30.97 4.69
N ASP A 72 -4.36 31.04 5.46
CA ASP A 72 -3.74 32.29 5.86
C ASP A 72 -3.25 33.10 4.64
N ILE A 73 -2.62 32.45 3.68
CA ILE A 73 -2.16 33.09 2.44
C ILE A 73 -3.35 33.66 1.65
N ILE A 74 -4.47 32.94 1.55
CA ILE A 74 -5.68 33.43 0.88
C ILE A 74 -6.24 34.65 1.60
N LEU A 75 -6.30 34.60 2.93
CA LEU A 75 -6.77 35.72 3.74
C LEU A 75 -5.88 36.96 3.59
N LEU A 76 -4.56 36.77 3.56
CA LEU A 76 -3.59 37.84 3.33
C LEU A 76 -3.70 38.43 1.92
N ASP A 77 -3.81 37.61 0.87
CA ASP A 77 -3.95 38.08 -0.51
C ASP A 77 -5.26 38.89 -0.68
N ASN A 78 -6.35 38.40 -0.10
CA ASN A 78 -7.65 39.07 -0.13
C ASN A 78 -7.63 40.43 0.59
N ARG A 79 -6.96 40.53 1.75
CA ARG A 79 -6.81 41.81 2.47
C ARG A 79 -5.91 42.78 1.73
N ALA A 80 -4.78 42.30 1.22
CA ALA A 80 -3.87 43.12 0.42
C ALA A 80 -4.55 43.68 -0.84
N GLU A 81 -5.47 42.92 -1.44
CA GLU A 81 -6.28 43.36 -2.57
C GLU A 81 -7.35 44.38 -2.18
N LYS A 82 -8.19 44.07 -1.18
CA LYS A 82 -9.34 44.90 -0.82
C LYS A 82 -8.94 46.24 -0.23
N ASP A 83 -7.90 46.23 0.59
CA ASP A 83 -7.45 47.40 1.35
C ASP A 83 -6.26 48.11 0.66
N GLU A 84 -5.94 47.72 -0.58
CA GLU A 84 -4.81 48.22 -1.38
C GLU A 84 -3.47 48.27 -0.62
N ILE A 85 -3.26 47.30 0.29
CA ILE A 85 -2.08 47.25 1.16
C ILE A 85 -0.87 46.81 0.33
N THR A 86 0.00 47.77 0.04
CA THR A 86 1.25 47.54 -0.70
C THR A 86 2.47 47.37 0.21
N VAL A 87 2.32 47.66 1.51
CA VAL A 87 3.39 47.58 2.52
C VAL A 87 2.84 46.95 3.80
N CYS A 88 3.57 46.01 4.39
CA CYS A 88 3.17 45.37 5.63
C CYS A 88 3.11 46.40 6.78
N PRO A 89 1.99 46.50 7.51
CA PRO A 89 1.84 47.47 8.60
C PRO A 89 2.71 47.15 9.82
N TYR A 90 3.23 45.92 9.95
CA TYR A 90 4.03 45.48 11.10
C TYR A 90 5.54 45.52 10.85
N CYS A 91 5.99 45.09 9.66
CA CYS A 91 7.42 45.00 9.34
C CYS A 91 7.87 45.96 8.23
N HIS A 92 6.96 46.77 7.70
CA HIS A 92 7.21 47.76 6.64
C HIS A 92 7.81 47.19 5.34
N ALA A 93 7.79 45.87 5.16
CA ALA A 93 8.21 45.22 3.92
C ALA A 93 7.16 45.40 2.82
N GLY A 94 7.62 45.62 1.59
CA GLY A 94 6.73 45.70 0.42
C GLY A 94 6.02 44.37 0.14
N ILE A 95 4.71 44.42 -0.03
CA ILE A 95 3.87 43.25 -0.32
C ILE A 95 3.83 43.04 -1.84
N LYS A 96 4.49 41.98 -2.30
CA LYS A 96 4.44 41.55 -3.70
C LYS A 96 3.42 40.44 -3.86
N ARG A 97 2.21 40.77 -4.33
CA ARG A 97 1.11 39.80 -4.53
C ARG A 97 1.49 38.64 -5.45
N GLU A 98 2.34 38.86 -6.44
CA GLU A 98 2.87 37.78 -7.29
C GLU A 98 3.65 36.72 -6.50
N ILE A 99 4.42 37.14 -5.50
CA ILE A 99 5.16 36.21 -4.62
C ILE A 99 4.19 35.43 -3.73
N ILE A 100 3.15 36.09 -3.23
CA ILE A 100 2.09 35.45 -2.44
C ILE A 100 1.39 34.36 -3.27
N LYS A 101 1.02 34.67 -4.51
CA LYS A 101 0.42 33.70 -5.45
C LYS A 101 1.36 32.53 -5.74
N LYS A 102 2.64 32.78 -6.04
CA LYS A 102 3.65 31.72 -6.24
C LYS A 102 3.78 30.81 -5.02
N LYS A 103 3.81 31.39 -3.81
CA LYS A 103 3.89 30.62 -2.55
C LYS A 103 2.65 29.78 -2.31
N LYS A 104 1.46 30.33 -2.60
CA LYS A 104 0.20 29.57 -2.58
C LYS A 104 0.27 28.36 -3.50
N THR A 105 0.64 28.55 -4.77
CA THR A 105 0.76 27.46 -5.75
C THR A 105 1.73 26.39 -5.29
N HIS A 106 2.89 26.78 -4.75
CA HIS A 106 3.87 25.84 -4.22
C HIS A 106 3.32 25.00 -3.05
N PHE A 107 2.61 25.63 -2.11
CA PHE A 107 1.98 24.91 -1.00
C PHE A 107 0.84 24.01 -1.48
N GLN A 108 0.08 24.42 -2.49
CA GLN A 108 -0.97 23.61 -3.11
C GLN A 108 -0.39 22.34 -3.74
N GLN A 109 0.71 22.46 -4.50
CA GLN A 109 1.40 21.31 -5.11
C GLN A 109 1.89 20.33 -4.04
N LYS A 110 2.54 20.84 -3.00
CA LYS A 110 3.02 20.02 -1.88
C LYS A 110 1.88 19.33 -1.14
N LEU A 111 0.75 20.01 -0.97
CA LEU A 111 -0.46 19.44 -0.36
C LEU A 111 -1.01 18.28 -1.19
N ASP A 112 -1.08 18.46 -2.51
CA ASP A 112 -1.57 17.42 -3.43
C ASP A 112 -0.66 16.20 -3.44
N GLU A 113 0.67 16.39 -3.40
CA GLU A 113 1.65 15.30 -3.27
C GLU A 113 1.47 14.52 -1.96
N LEU A 114 1.30 15.21 -0.84
CA LEU A 114 1.08 14.57 0.46
C LEU A 114 -0.26 13.84 0.53
N LYS A 115 -1.33 14.40 -0.06
CA LYS A 115 -2.64 13.73 -0.17
C LYS A 115 -2.55 12.44 -0.98
N LYS A 116 -1.86 12.47 -2.12
CA LYS A 116 -1.59 11.27 -2.92
C LYS A 116 -0.78 10.23 -2.14
N LYS A 117 0.27 10.64 -1.45
CA LYS A 117 1.09 9.74 -0.64
C LYS A 117 0.27 9.08 0.47
N ARG A 118 -0.59 9.85 1.15
CA ARG A 118 -1.51 9.34 2.19
C ARG A 118 -2.48 8.30 1.62
N GLU A 119 -3.05 8.57 0.45
CA GLU A 119 -3.94 7.63 -0.23
C GLU A 119 -3.24 6.34 -0.63
N GLN A 120 -1.99 6.42 -1.12
CA GLN A 120 -1.16 5.26 -1.45
C GLN A 120 -0.89 4.38 -0.23
N ILE A 121 -0.50 4.97 0.90
CA ILE A 121 -0.26 4.24 2.16
C ILE A 121 -1.54 3.51 2.61
N SER A 122 -2.67 4.22 2.62
CA SER A 122 -3.97 3.64 2.97
C SER A 122 -4.38 2.51 2.03
N GLY A 123 -4.21 2.72 0.72
CA GLY A 123 -4.55 1.73 -0.32
C GLY A 123 -3.67 0.47 -0.25
N MET A 124 -2.37 0.63 -0.01
CA MET A 124 -1.44 -0.49 0.13
C MET A 124 -1.74 -1.34 1.36
N ARG A 125 -2.09 -0.71 2.49
CA ARG A 125 -2.54 -1.45 3.68
C ARG A 125 -3.78 -2.29 3.39
N GLY A 126 -4.80 -1.71 2.74
CA GLY A 126 -6.01 -2.45 2.35
C GLY A 126 -5.71 -3.61 1.41
N PHE A 127 -4.87 -3.38 0.41
CA PHE A 127 -4.45 -4.39 -0.56
C PHE A 127 -3.71 -5.57 0.10
N LEU A 128 -2.77 -5.31 1.00
CA LEU A 128 -2.02 -6.34 1.71
C LEU A 128 -2.94 -7.21 2.57
N VAL A 129 -3.89 -6.60 3.28
CA VAL A 129 -4.90 -7.33 4.08
C VAL A 129 -5.79 -8.21 3.20
N ASP A 130 -6.26 -7.68 2.07
CA ASP A 130 -7.13 -8.40 1.15
C ASP A 130 -6.43 -9.62 0.52
N ILE A 131 -5.18 -9.46 0.08
CA ILE A 131 -4.39 -10.57 -0.48
C ILE A 131 -4.09 -11.61 0.59
N SER A 132 -3.66 -11.19 1.78
CA SER A 132 -3.38 -12.11 2.90
C SER A 132 -4.61 -12.96 3.21
N THR A 133 -5.80 -12.34 3.28
CA THR A 133 -7.07 -13.04 3.51
C THR A 133 -7.38 -14.06 2.40
N LYS A 134 -7.11 -13.74 1.13
CA LYS A 134 -7.31 -14.66 0.02
C LYS A 134 -6.39 -15.87 0.09
N ILE A 135 -5.11 -15.65 0.38
CA ILE A 135 -4.13 -16.74 0.49
C ILE A 135 -4.45 -17.62 1.71
N GLN A 136 -4.81 -17.04 2.85
CA GLN A 136 -5.24 -17.81 4.03
C GLN A 136 -6.43 -18.72 3.73
N ARG A 137 -7.41 -18.26 2.94
CA ARG A 137 -8.53 -19.11 2.52
C ARG A 137 -8.07 -20.28 1.65
N GLN A 138 -7.15 -20.04 0.72
CA GLN A 138 -6.60 -21.09 -0.14
C GLN A 138 -5.82 -22.12 0.66
N VAL A 139 -4.96 -21.70 1.60
CA VAL A 139 -4.23 -22.60 2.50
C VAL A 139 -5.18 -23.49 3.31
N ARG A 140 -6.28 -22.93 3.85
CA ARG A 140 -7.29 -23.74 4.56
C ARG A 140 -7.95 -24.80 3.68
N VAL A 141 -8.18 -24.50 2.40
CA VAL A 141 -8.76 -25.48 1.47
C VAL A 141 -7.74 -26.58 1.16
N LEU A 142 -6.48 -26.22 0.91
CA LEU A 142 -5.41 -27.18 0.66
C LEU A 142 -5.19 -28.11 1.86
N ASN A 143 -5.16 -27.57 3.08
CA ASN A 143 -5.03 -28.39 4.29
C ASN A 143 -6.18 -29.41 4.44
N LYS A 144 -7.43 -29.01 4.15
CA LYS A 144 -8.57 -29.93 4.18
C LYS A 144 -8.46 -31.03 3.12
N MET A 145 -7.94 -30.71 1.95
CA MET A 145 -7.70 -31.70 0.89
C MET A 145 -6.59 -32.68 1.29
N ASP A 146 -5.50 -32.19 1.87
CA ASP A 146 -4.40 -33.01 2.40
C ASP A 146 -4.86 -33.95 3.52
N GLU A 147 -5.66 -33.46 4.47
CA GLU A 147 -6.28 -34.28 5.52
C GLU A 147 -7.20 -35.36 4.94
N SER A 148 -8.00 -35.01 3.93
CA SER A 148 -8.89 -35.97 3.25
C SER A 148 -8.09 -37.03 2.50
N LEU A 149 -7.01 -36.66 1.81
CA LEU A 149 -6.14 -37.60 1.10
C LEU A 149 -5.47 -38.56 2.09
N LYS A 150 -4.93 -38.06 3.20
CA LYS A 150 -4.37 -38.92 4.26
C LYS A 150 -5.38 -39.90 4.84
N THR A 151 -6.63 -39.47 4.98
CA THR A 151 -7.73 -40.34 5.43
C THR A 151 -7.96 -41.46 4.40
N TYR A 152 -8.06 -41.13 3.11
CA TYR A 152 -8.20 -42.12 2.05
C TYR A 152 -7.00 -43.07 1.95
N GLU A 153 -5.77 -42.57 2.08
CA GLU A 153 -4.56 -43.40 2.09
C GLU A 153 -4.57 -44.38 3.26
N THR A 154 -5.01 -43.94 4.44
CA THR A 154 -5.13 -44.80 5.62
C THR A 154 -6.21 -45.87 5.42
N GLU A 155 -7.36 -45.50 4.86
CA GLU A 155 -8.44 -46.44 4.52
C GLU A 155 -8.00 -47.46 3.47
N LEU A 156 -7.34 -47.02 2.40
CA LEU A 156 -6.75 -47.89 1.37
C LEU A 156 -5.71 -48.86 1.96
N SER A 157 -4.82 -48.36 2.81
CA SER A 157 -3.80 -49.18 3.48
C SER A 157 -4.40 -50.23 4.40
N SER A 158 -5.55 -49.94 5.01
CA SER A 158 -6.29 -50.88 5.86
C SER A 158 -7.07 -51.95 5.08
N LEU A 159 -7.24 -51.77 3.77
CA LEU A 159 -7.90 -52.73 2.87
C LEU A 159 -6.91 -53.70 2.21
N VAL A 160 -5.60 -53.48 2.35
CA VAL A 160 -4.55 -54.40 1.89
C VAL A 160 -4.27 -55.39 3.03
N GLU A 161 -4.76 -56.63 2.91
CA GLU A 161 -4.35 -57.71 3.81
C GLU A 161 -2.82 -57.92 3.70
N PRO A 162 -2.10 -58.14 4.81
CA PRO A 162 -0.72 -58.58 4.71
C PRO A 162 -0.70 -59.91 3.96
N GLU A 163 0.09 -59.99 2.89
CA GLU A 163 0.37 -61.26 2.22
C GLU A 163 0.83 -62.27 3.28
N LEU A 164 0.04 -63.32 3.49
CA LEU A 164 0.36 -64.43 4.36
C LEU A 164 1.66 -65.09 3.85
N GLU A 165 2.72 -65.01 4.67
CA GLU A 165 3.99 -65.75 4.51
C GLU A 165 3.79 -67.26 4.37
#